data_AF-A0A7S1X592-F1
#
_entry.id   AF-A0A7S1X592-F1
#
_cell.length_a   1.000
_cell.length_b   1.000
_cell.length_c   1.000
_cell.angle_alpha   90.00
_cell.angle_beta   90.00
_cell.angle_gamma   90.00
#
_symmetry.space_group_name_H-M   'P 1'
#
loop_
_entity.id
_entity.type
_entity.pdbx_description
1 polymer ?
#
loop_
_entity_poly.entity_id
_entity_poly.type
_entity_poly.pdbx_seq_one_letter_code
_entity_poly.pdbx_strand_id
1 'polypeptide(L)'
;SLCPSLCPKSRYACPQVLFDILRYHGKCFSASFWARVFDSVIFPIFDHVRAEVTDTTTFTDDRRRTDEDKWLYETCTKCLQHLVDLFCHFFPVVNSTMGRLLDLLGGFIHRTHQSLAAVGVAALVRLIAEAGPQLSDEHWVATMQVLRSSANDTMPAVSELVWAAPGGQASVSSIEYDATGSPQALRDWSLAEGLGGRRLAVVQCRAAVQLLLVQAAGELYARHCRRLPSPAVVVVLDVLRGVSTHARVVDGDMELRRLLAQKQAADGVEDYKALPDPPLMKLENEASHSYLSV
;
A
#
# COMPACT_ATOMS: atom_id res chain seq x y z
N SER A 1 5.02 28.58 -18.67
CA SER A 1 5.16 28.90 -17.23
C SER A 1 3.87 29.54 -16.75
N LEU A 2 2.88 28.76 -16.29
CA LEU A 2 1.60 29.30 -15.86
C LEU A 2 1.12 28.59 -14.59
N CYS A 3 0.91 29.42 -13.57
CA CYS A 3 0.12 29.22 -12.34
C CYS A 3 0.78 28.48 -11.16
N PRO A 4 1.63 29.19 -10.38
CA PRO A 4 1.76 28.92 -8.96
C PRO A 4 0.51 29.46 -8.23
N SER A 5 -0.05 28.72 -7.27
CA SER A 5 -1.15 29.11 -6.36
C SER A 5 -2.60 29.06 -6.89
N LEU A 6 -3.09 27.87 -7.28
CA LEU A 6 -4.53 27.59 -7.25
C LEU A 6 -4.98 27.26 -5.81
N CYS A 7 -5.86 28.11 -5.26
CA CYS A 7 -6.46 28.04 -3.92
C CYS A 7 -7.10 26.65 -3.65
N PRO A 8 -7.05 26.08 -2.42
CA PRO A 8 -7.49 24.71 -2.14
C PRO A 8 -8.88 24.38 -2.70
N LYS A 9 -9.85 25.30 -2.54
CA LYS A 9 -11.23 25.16 -3.03
C LYS A 9 -11.37 24.97 -4.55
N SER A 10 -10.44 25.49 -5.34
CA SER A 10 -10.45 25.34 -6.81
C SER A 10 -9.96 23.97 -7.27
N ARG A 11 -9.11 23.30 -6.49
CA ARG A 11 -8.63 21.94 -6.78
C ARG A 11 -9.73 20.88 -6.61
N TYR A 12 -10.70 21.10 -5.71
CA TYR A 12 -11.82 20.17 -5.49
C TYR A 12 -12.92 20.26 -6.57
N ALA A 13 -13.17 21.47 -7.08
CA ALA A 13 -14.29 21.69 -8.00
C ALA A 13 -14.04 21.05 -9.37
N CYS A 14 -12.79 20.99 -9.83
CA CYS A 14 -12.49 20.52 -11.19
C CYS A 14 -12.68 19.00 -11.37
N PRO A 15 -12.14 18.11 -10.50
CA PRO A 15 -12.32 16.67 -10.67
C PRO A 15 -13.77 16.23 -10.44
N GLN A 16 -14.45 16.78 -9.42
CA GLN A 16 -15.84 16.42 -9.14
C GLN A 16 -16.77 16.79 -10.30
N VAL A 17 -16.66 18.03 -10.79
CA VAL A 17 -17.43 18.48 -11.96
C VAL A 17 -17.09 17.65 -13.20
N LEU A 18 -15.82 17.27 -13.40
CA LEU A 18 -15.45 16.35 -14.48
C LEU A 18 -16.17 15.00 -14.35
N PHE A 19 -16.10 14.35 -13.18
CA PHE A 19 -16.78 13.07 -12.95
C PHE A 19 -18.30 13.18 -13.12
N ASP A 20 -18.91 14.30 -12.70
CA ASP A 20 -20.35 14.56 -12.89
C ASP A 20 -20.72 14.70 -14.37
N ILE A 21 -19.92 15.46 -15.15
CA ILE A 21 -20.10 15.60 -16.60
C ILE A 21 -19.97 14.24 -17.28
N LEU A 22 -18.94 13.47 -16.94
CA LEU A 22 -18.72 12.13 -17.48
C LEU A 22 -19.87 11.18 -17.13
N ARG A 23 -20.39 11.26 -15.91
CA ARG A 23 -21.55 10.46 -15.48
C ARG A 23 -22.82 10.84 -16.23
N TYR A 24 -23.06 12.12 -16.44
CA TYR A 24 -24.27 12.61 -17.12
C TYR A 24 -24.27 12.31 -18.63
N HIS A 25 -23.15 12.57 -19.31
CA HIS A 25 -23.04 12.42 -20.77
C HIS A 25 -22.51 11.06 -21.22
N GLY A 26 -21.94 10.27 -20.31
CA GLY A 26 -21.20 9.04 -20.61
C GLY A 26 -22.00 7.94 -21.33
N LYS A 27 -23.32 7.96 -21.20
CA LYS A 27 -24.23 7.06 -21.95
C LYS A 27 -24.16 7.22 -23.47
N CYS A 28 -23.69 8.37 -23.95
CA CYS A 28 -23.54 8.66 -25.38
C CYS A 28 -22.15 8.29 -25.92
N PHE A 29 -21.23 7.84 -25.06
CA PHE A 29 -19.85 7.58 -25.45
C PHE A 29 -19.66 6.14 -25.93
N SER A 30 -18.89 5.96 -27.01
CA SER A 30 -18.45 4.64 -27.45
C SER A 30 -17.39 4.08 -26.50
N ALA A 31 -17.20 2.76 -26.50
CA ALA A 31 -16.10 2.11 -25.75
C ALA A 31 -14.72 2.70 -26.13
N SER A 32 -14.49 2.99 -27.41
CA SER A 32 -13.25 3.62 -27.89
C SER A 32 -13.09 5.08 -27.43
N PHE A 33 -14.18 5.81 -27.22
CA PHE A 33 -14.12 7.13 -26.62
C PHE A 33 -13.83 7.04 -25.13
N TRP A 34 -14.49 6.11 -24.42
CA TRP A 34 -14.19 5.83 -23.02
C TRP A 34 -12.73 5.48 -22.78
N ALA A 35 -12.16 4.59 -23.58
CA ALA A 35 -10.74 4.26 -23.48
C ALA A 35 -9.85 5.51 -23.55
N ARG A 36 -10.13 6.43 -24.50
CA ARG A 36 -9.41 7.71 -24.60
C ARG A 36 -9.64 8.64 -23.41
N VAL A 37 -10.87 8.69 -22.87
CA VAL A 37 -11.17 9.48 -21.66
C VAL A 37 -10.36 8.96 -20.47
N PHE A 38 -10.33 7.63 -20.27
CA PHE A 38 -9.54 7.04 -19.20
C PHE A 38 -8.04 7.35 -19.38
N ASP A 39 -7.51 7.19 -20.59
CA ASP A 39 -6.07 7.28 -20.86
C ASP A 39 -5.52 8.68 -20.90
N SER A 40 -6.25 9.59 -21.51
CA SER A 40 -5.77 10.94 -21.80
C SER A 40 -6.24 11.95 -20.77
N VAL A 41 -7.22 11.62 -19.94
CA VAL A 41 -7.79 12.55 -18.95
C VAL A 41 -7.75 11.96 -17.55
N ILE A 42 -8.39 10.82 -17.31
CA ILE A 42 -8.58 10.31 -15.95
C ILE A 42 -7.26 9.85 -15.33
N PHE A 43 -6.55 8.88 -15.93
CA PHE A 43 -5.31 8.35 -15.36
C PHE A 43 -4.21 9.41 -15.20
N PRO A 44 -3.99 10.33 -16.17
CA PRO A 44 -3.02 11.42 -15.99
C PRO A 44 -3.28 12.32 -14.78
N ILE A 45 -4.54 12.53 -14.37
CA ILE A 45 -4.86 13.27 -13.14
C ILE A 45 -4.24 12.56 -11.93
N PHE A 46 -4.34 11.24 -11.87
CA PHE A 46 -3.80 10.47 -10.75
C PHE A 46 -2.27 10.33 -10.80
N ASP A 47 -1.66 10.30 -11.99
CA ASP A 47 -0.20 10.34 -12.10
C ASP A 47 0.35 11.65 -11.53
N HIS A 48 -0.32 12.78 -11.80
CA HIS A 48 0.03 14.06 -11.21
C HIS A 48 -0.16 14.07 -9.68
N VAL A 49 -1.30 13.58 -9.18
CA VAL A 49 -1.55 13.46 -7.73
C VAL A 49 -0.50 12.57 -7.05
N ARG A 50 -0.13 11.46 -7.69
CA ARG A 50 0.93 10.57 -7.19
C ARG A 50 2.28 11.29 -7.14
N ALA A 51 2.61 12.11 -8.15
CA ALA A 51 3.84 12.90 -8.17
C ALA A 51 3.83 13.98 -7.07
N GLU A 52 2.79 14.80 -6.97
CA GLU A 52 2.67 15.88 -5.97
C GLU A 52 2.81 15.35 -4.53
N VAL A 53 2.16 14.21 -4.23
CA VAL A 53 2.25 13.63 -2.88
C VAL A 53 3.64 13.02 -2.61
N THR A 54 4.32 12.51 -3.64
CA THR A 54 5.70 12.00 -3.49
C THR A 54 6.65 13.13 -3.13
N ASP A 55 6.62 14.25 -3.85
CA ASP A 55 7.53 15.38 -3.63
C ASP A 55 7.33 16.02 -2.24
N THR A 56 6.08 16.08 -1.76
CA THR A 56 5.75 16.65 -0.45
C THR A 56 6.25 15.79 0.72
N THR A 57 6.21 14.45 0.56
CA THR A 57 6.65 13.51 1.61
C THR A 57 8.18 13.42 1.75
N THR A 58 8.96 13.94 0.80
CA THR A 58 10.40 13.64 0.73
C THR A 58 11.32 14.66 1.44
N PHE A 59 10.90 15.93 1.70
CA PHE A 59 11.89 16.99 2.06
C PHE A 59 11.54 18.13 3.06
N THR A 60 10.49 18.12 3.89
CA THR A 60 10.20 19.28 4.80
C THR A 60 9.62 18.92 6.19
N ASP A 61 9.78 19.84 7.15
CA ASP A 61 9.46 19.78 8.60
C ASP A 61 8.14 19.09 9.03
N ASP A 62 8.21 18.25 10.08
CA ASP A 62 7.15 17.28 10.50
C ASP A 62 5.82 17.89 10.94
N ARG A 63 5.78 19.14 11.42
CA ARG A 63 4.54 19.75 11.94
C ARG A 63 3.67 20.41 10.87
N ARG A 64 4.25 20.94 9.79
CA ARG A 64 3.47 21.50 8.66
C ARG A 64 2.95 20.40 7.71
N ARG A 65 3.60 19.23 7.72
CA ARG A 65 3.19 18.02 6.99
C ARG A 65 1.78 17.55 7.35
N THR A 66 1.47 17.41 8.64
CA THR A 66 0.25 16.69 9.08
C THR A 66 -1.07 17.25 8.55
N ASP A 67 -1.23 18.58 8.50
CA ASP A 67 -2.46 19.21 8.03
C ASP A 67 -2.51 19.33 6.50
N GLU A 68 -1.36 19.57 5.85
CA GLU A 68 -1.26 19.64 4.39
C GLU A 68 -1.45 18.25 3.75
N ASP A 69 -0.92 17.22 4.37
CA ASP A 69 -1.06 15.84 3.92
C ASP A 69 -2.50 15.32 4.11
N LYS A 70 -3.17 15.72 5.20
CA LYS A 70 -4.54 15.28 5.48
C LYS A 70 -5.52 15.71 4.40
N TRP A 71 -5.47 16.95 3.94
CA TRP A 71 -6.36 17.41 2.88
C TRP A 71 -6.03 16.75 1.53
N LEU A 72 -4.76 16.49 1.24
CA LEU A 72 -4.35 15.74 0.05
C LEU A 72 -4.92 14.33 0.06
N TYR A 73 -4.87 13.61 1.19
CA TYR A 73 -5.44 12.26 1.31
C TYR A 73 -6.95 12.25 1.21
N GLU A 74 -7.65 13.20 1.85
CA GLU A 74 -9.10 13.33 1.70
C GLU A 74 -9.50 13.58 0.24
N THR A 75 -8.72 14.39 -0.47
CA THR A 75 -8.94 14.68 -1.90
C THR A 75 -8.69 13.45 -2.76
N CYS A 76 -7.57 12.77 -2.53
CA CYS A 76 -7.20 11.54 -3.24
C CYS A 76 -8.25 10.44 -3.03
N THR A 77 -8.72 10.27 -1.79
CA THR A 77 -9.78 9.33 -1.42
C THR A 77 -11.05 9.60 -2.22
N LYS A 78 -11.54 10.85 -2.22
CA LYS A 78 -12.75 11.22 -2.95
C LYS A 78 -12.58 11.02 -4.46
N CYS A 79 -11.43 11.40 -5.02
CA CYS A 79 -11.16 11.22 -6.45
C CYS A 79 -11.15 9.74 -6.85
N LEU A 80 -10.51 8.86 -6.08
CA LEU A 80 -10.53 7.42 -6.35
C LEU A 80 -11.92 6.82 -6.17
N GLN A 81 -12.71 7.29 -5.19
CA GLN A 81 -14.12 6.89 -5.07
C GLN A 81 -14.91 7.25 -6.33
N HIS A 82 -14.83 8.50 -6.80
CA HIS A 82 -15.50 8.91 -8.03
C HIS A 82 -15.03 8.12 -9.26
N LEU A 83 -13.73 7.79 -9.34
CA LEU A 83 -13.19 6.93 -10.38
C LEU A 83 -13.81 5.54 -10.37
N VAL A 84 -13.80 4.87 -9.20
CA VAL A 84 -14.37 3.53 -9.04
C VAL A 84 -15.86 3.55 -9.37
N ASP A 85 -16.60 4.54 -8.87
CA ASP A 85 -18.04 4.66 -9.11
C ASP A 85 -18.36 4.88 -10.59
N LEU A 86 -17.57 5.70 -11.28
CA LEU A 86 -17.71 5.91 -12.73
C LEU A 86 -17.41 4.63 -13.50
N PHE A 87 -16.34 3.92 -13.13
CA PHE A 87 -15.96 2.66 -13.73
C PHE A 87 -17.05 1.59 -13.56
N CYS A 88 -17.56 1.43 -12.34
CA CYS A 88 -18.66 0.50 -12.03
C CYS A 88 -19.96 0.86 -12.76
N HIS A 89 -20.27 2.16 -12.88
CA HIS A 89 -21.47 2.64 -13.56
C HIS A 89 -21.47 2.33 -15.06
N PHE A 90 -20.31 2.45 -15.72
CA PHE A 90 -20.15 2.17 -17.15
C PHE A 90 -19.45 0.85 -17.44
N PHE A 91 -19.38 -0.07 -16.47
CA PHE A 91 -18.63 -1.32 -16.55
C PHE A 91 -18.81 -2.10 -17.88
N PRO A 92 -20.03 -2.25 -18.45
CA PRO A 92 -20.23 -2.97 -19.71
C PRO A 92 -19.42 -2.43 -20.90
N VAL A 93 -19.09 -1.13 -20.91
CA VAL A 93 -18.35 -0.49 -22.00
C VAL A 93 -16.91 -0.11 -21.64
N VAL A 94 -16.55 -0.08 -20.34
CA VAL A 94 -15.20 0.34 -19.90
C VAL A 94 -14.33 -0.79 -19.34
N ASN A 95 -14.87 -2.00 -19.17
CA ASN A 95 -14.16 -3.14 -18.56
C ASN A 95 -12.80 -3.47 -19.22
N SER A 96 -12.61 -3.18 -20.51
CA SER A 96 -11.30 -3.32 -21.17
C SER A 96 -10.18 -2.47 -20.54
N THR A 97 -10.54 -1.47 -19.74
CA THR A 97 -9.63 -0.57 -19.03
C THR A 97 -9.30 -1.09 -17.62
N MET A 98 -9.87 -2.22 -17.19
CA MET A 98 -9.70 -2.78 -15.85
C MET A 98 -8.22 -2.92 -15.47
N GLY A 99 -7.39 -3.44 -16.37
CA GLY A 99 -5.96 -3.64 -16.10
C GLY A 99 -5.26 -2.36 -15.66
N ARG A 100 -5.51 -1.24 -16.35
CA ARG A 100 -4.92 0.06 -15.97
C ARG A 100 -5.49 0.65 -14.69
N LEU A 101 -6.78 0.43 -14.42
CA LEU A 101 -7.35 0.80 -13.13
C LEU A 101 -6.67 0.02 -12.00
N LEU A 102 -6.51 -1.28 -12.17
CA LEU A 102 -5.82 -2.16 -11.23
C LEU A 102 -4.35 -1.76 -11.03
N ASP A 103 -3.63 -1.42 -12.10
CA ASP A 103 -2.25 -0.90 -12.03
C ASP A 103 -2.18 0.41 -11.25
N LEU A 104 -3.15 1.32 -11.47
CA LEU A 104 -3.24 2.57 -10.72
C LEU A 104 -3.43 2.31 -9.23
N LEU A 105 -4.40 1.45 -8.87
CA LEU A 105 -4.70 1.13 -7.47
C LEU A 105 -3.51 0.44 -6.79
N GLY A 106 -2.89 -0.55 -7.46
CA GLY A 106 -1.63 -1.14 -7.01
C GLY A 106 -0.55 -0.08 -6.81
N GLY A 107 -0.43 0.88 -7.72
CA GLY A 107 0.50 2.00 -7.63
C GLY A 107 0.31 2.93 -6.42
N PHE A 108 -0.85 2.90 -5.75
CA PHE A 108 -1.08 3.52 -4.45
C PHE A 108 -0.71 2.58 -3.29
N ILE A 109 -1.11 1.30 -3.37
CA ILE A 109 -0.87 0.29 -2.34
C ILE A 109 0.63 0.09 -2.07
N HIS A 110 1.46 0.08 -3.11
CA HIS A 110 2.91 -0.14 -2.99
C HIS A 110 3.69 1.07 -2.44
N ARG A 111 3.02 2.20 -2.15
CA ARG A 111 3.70 3.39 -1.62
C ARG A 111 4.15 3.15 -0.18
N THR A 112 5.35 3.61 0.14
CA THR A 112 5.87 3.69 1.52
C THR A 112 5.28 4.87 2.28
N HIS A 113 3.97 5.06 2.16
CA HIS A 113 3.19 6.07 2.85
C HIS A 113 1.83 5.49 3.26
N GLN A 114 1.65 5.27 4.57
CA GLN A 114 0.53 4.48 5.11
C GLN A 114 -0.85 4.97 4.65
N SER A 115 -1.11 6.29 4.71
CA SER A 115 -2.42 6.83 4.31
C SER A 115 -2.73 6.63 2.82
N LEU A 116 -1.73 6.72 1.95
CA LEU A 116 -1.93 6.54 0.51
C LEU A 116 -2.16 5.07 0.18
N ALA A 117 -1.39 4.19 0.80
CA ALA A 117 -1.58 2.76 0.63
C ALA A 117 -2.97 2.32 1.14
N ALA A 118 -3.42 2.87 2.27
CA ALA A 118 -4.77 2.62 2.79
C ALA A 118 -5.88 3.08 1.84
N VAL A 119 -5.70 4.26 1.23
CA VAL A 119 -6.61 4.78 0.20
C VAL A 119 -6.65 3.85 -1.02
N GLY A 120 -5.50 3.33 -1.47
CA GLY A 120 -5.42 2.34 -2.54
C GLY A 120 -6.14 1.03 -2.22
N VAL A 121 -5.91 0.46 -1.02
CA VAL A 121 -6.59 -0.76 -0.56
C VAL A 121 -8.11 -0.55 -0.47
N ALA A 122 -8.55 0.58 0.11
CA ALA A 122 -9.98 0.89 0.21
C ALA A 122 -10.64 1.03 -1.16
N ALA A 123 -9.96 1.65 -2.12
CA ALA A 123 -10.46 1.77 -3.50
C ALA A 123 -10.54 0.40 -4.20
N LEU A 124 -9.57 -0.50 -3.97
CA LEU A 124 -9.61 -1.88 -4.48
C LEU A 124 -10.79 -2.66 -3.88
N VAL A 125 -10.98 -2.59 -2.56
CA VAL A 125 -12.11 -3.24 -1.88
C VAL A 125 -13.44 -2.72 -2.43
N ARG A 126 -13.58 -1.40 -2.60
CA ARG A 126 -14.78 -0.77 -3.17
C ARG A 126 -15.05 -1.23 -4.61
N LEU A 127 -14.01 -1.26 -5.45
CA LEU A 127 -14.13 -1.71 -6.83
C LEU A 127 -14.72 -3.11 -6.89
N ILE A 128 -14.20 -4.03 -6.09
CA ILE A 128 -14.64 -5.44 -6.10
C ILE A 128 -16.03 -5.58 -5.49
N ALA A 129 -16.27 -4.86 -4.40
CA ALA A 129 -17.56 -4.80 -3.71
C ALA A 129 -18.71 -4.37 -4.63
N GLU A 130 -18.46 -3.45 -5.55
CA GLU A 130 -19.46 -2.88 -6.47
C GLU A 130 -19.48 -3.56 -7.84
N ALA A 131 -18.33 -3.84 -8.43
CA ALA A 131 -18.23 -4.46 -9.74
C ALA A 131 -18.42 -5.99 -9.69
N GLY A 132 -18.28 -6.62 -8.51
CA GLY A 132 -18.32 -8.07 -8.31
C GLY A 132 -19.44 -8.83 -9.04
N PRO A 133 -20.70 -8.35 -9.10
CA PRO A 133 -21.77 -9.00 -9.87
C PRO A 133 -21.56 -9.01 -11.40
N GLN A 134 -20.71 -8.11 -11.92
CA GLN A 134 -20.44 -7.90 -13.34
C GLN A 134 -19.08 -8.46 -13.78
N LEU A 135 -18.21 -8.85 -12.83
CA LEU A 135 -16.88 -9.37 -13.13
C LEU A 135 -16.96 -10.75 -13.79
N SER A 136 -16.21 -10.91 -14.89
CA SER A 136 -15.88 -12.25 -15.43
C SER A 136 -14.77 -12.91 -14.60
N ASP A 137 -14.56 -14.20 -14.82
CA ASP A 137 -13.48 -14.96 -14.17
C ASP A 137 -12.10 -14.32 -14.42
N GLU A 138 -11.85 -13.78 -15.62
CA GLU A 138 -10.62 -13.07 -15.94
C GLU A 138 -10.44 -11.80 -15.08
N HIS A 139 -11.51 -11.02 -14.92
CA HIS A 139 -11.47 -9.83 -14.05
C HIS A 139 -11.25 -10.20 -12.58
N TRP A 140 -11.87 -11.28 -12.10
CA TRP A 140 -11.65 -11.80 -10.75
C TRP A 140 -10.20 -12.21 -10.52
N VAL A 141 -9.62 -12.98 -11.45
CA VAL A 141 -8.22 -13.41 -11.37
C VAL A 141 -7.30 -12.19 -11.41
N ALA A 142 -7.47 -11.26 -12.35
CA ALA A 142 -6.64 -10.06 -12.46
C ALA A 142 -6.66 -9.23 -11.16
N THR A 143 -7.84 -9.06 -10.58
CA THR A 143 -8.00 -8.36 -9.30
C THR A 143 -7.28 -9.07 -8.16
N MET A 144 -7.45 -10.39 -8.04
CA MET A 144 -6.76 -11.16 -7.00
C MET A 144 -5.24 -11.18 -7.20
N GLN A 145 -4.75 -11.08 -8.44
CA GLN A 145 -3.31 -10.94 -8.70
C GLN A 145 -2.75 -9.59 -8.21
N VAL A 146 -3.54 -8.51 -8.24
CA VAL A 146 -3.14 -7.26 -7.57
C VAL A 146 -3.02 -7.46 -6.07
N LEU A 147 -4.00 -8.11 -5.44
CA LEU A 147 -3.94 -8.40 -4.00
C LEU A 147 -2.69 -9.22 -3.65
N ARG A 148 -2.37 -10.24 -4.47
CA ARG A 148 -1.18 -11.09 -4.30
C ARG A 148 0.13 -10.32 -4.48
N SER A 149 0.27 -9.60 -5.59
CA SER A 149 1.48 -8.81 -5.86
C SER A 149 1.70 -7.76 -4.77
N SER A 150 0.65 -7.06 -4.36
CA SER A 150 0.70 -6.13 -3.23
C SER A 150 1.11 -6.78 -1.92
N ALA A 151 0.60 -7.97 -1.60
CA ALA A 151 1.03 -8.68 -0.40
C ALA A 151 2.52 -9.08 -0.46
N ASN A 152 3.00 -9.53 -1.63
CA ASN A 152 4.39 -9.92 -1.80
C ASN A 152 5.36 -8.72 -1.74
N ASP A 153 5.03 -7.64 -2.45
CA ASP A 153 5.91 -6.48 -2.63
C ASP A 153 5.96 -5.57 -1.39
N THR A 154 4.94 -5.65 -0.53
CA THR A 154 4.88 -4.86 0.71
C THR A 154 5.19 -5.68 1.96
N MET A 155 5.88 -6.82 1.83
CA MET A 155 6.24 -7.64 2.98
C MET A 155 7.21 -6.88 3.93
N PRO A 156 6.98 -6.86 5.26
CA PRO A 156 7.82 -6.11 6.20
C PRO A 156 9.16 -6.81 6.41
N ALA A 157 10.26 -6.16 6.00
CA ALA A 157 11.62 -6.68 6.11
C ALA A 157 12.26 -6.27 7.45
N VAL A 158 11.80 -6.86 8.56
CA VAL A 158 12.30 -6.56 9.92
C VAL A 158 13.79 -6.86 10.06
N SER A 159 14.27 -7.89 9.35
CA SER A 159 15.68 -8.27 9.27
C SER A 159 16.60 -7.11 8.85
N GLU A 160 16.16 -6.25 7.94
CA GLU A 160 16.93 -5.11 7.44
C GLU A 160 17.10 -3.97 8.48
N LEU A 161 16.34 -4.03 9.59
CA LEU A 161 16.48 -3.11 10.72
C LEU A 161 17.66 -3.45 11.63
N VAL A 162 18.21 -4.65 11.49
CA VAL A 162 19.30 -5.14 12.33
C VAL A 162 20.52 -5.47 11.48
N TRP A 163 20.32 -6.23 10.40
CA TRP A 163 21.41 -6.67 9.55
C TRP A 163 21.59 -5.69 8.39
N ALA A 164 22.81 -5.16 8.25
CA ALA A 164 23.18 -4.39 7.07
C ALA A 164 23.03 -5.28 5.83
N ALA A 165 22.15 -4.91 4.89
CA ALA A 165 22.04 -5.60 3.63
C ALA A 165 23.43 -5.62 2.92
N PRO A 166 23.92 -6.78 2.44
CA PRO A 166 25.17 -6.86 1.67
C PRO A 166 24.95 -6.33 0.24
N GLY A 167 24.64 -5.04 0.11
CA GLY A 167 24.25 -4.40 -1.14
C GLY A 167 24.85 -3.01 -1.38
N GLY A 168 25.72 -2.53 -0.51
CA GLY A 168 26.68 -1.47 -0.81
C GLY A 168 28.07 -2.08 -0.74
N GLN A 169 28.97 -1.73 -1.66
CA GLN A 169 30.36 -2.20 -1.71
C GLN A 169 31.11 -1.89 -0.40
N ALA A 170 30.92 -2.72 0.62
CA ALA A 170 31.78 -2.86 1.77
C ALA A 170 32.24 -4.31 1.75
N SER A 171 33.53 -4.49 1.46
CA SER A 171 34.22 -5.76 1.45
C SER A 171 33.88 -6.60 2.68
N VAL A 172 33.49 -7.85 2.46
CA VAL A 172 33.15 -8.89 3.48
C VAL A 172 34.34 -9.24 4.40
N SER A 173 35.44 -8.51 4.34
CA SER A 173 36.71 -8.84 4.99
C SER A 173 36.91 -8.25 6.39
N SER A 174 35.93 -7.58 7.01
CA SER A 174 36.12 -7.01 8.35
C SER A 174 34.81 -6.88 9.15
N ILE A 175 34.28 -8.01 9.62
CA ILE A 175 33.40 -7.98 10.81
C ILE A 175 34.34 -7.78 12.00
N GLU A 176 34.62 -6.53 12.33
CA GLU A 176 35.34 -6.18 13.55
C GLU A 176 34.39 -6.29 14.74
N TYR A 177 34.79 -7.09 15.73
CA TYR A 177 34.10 -7.21 17.01
C TYR A 177 34.73 -6.21 17.99
N ASP A 178 33.90 -5.42 18.68
CA ASP A 178 34.40 -4.55 19.75
C ASP A 178 34.80 -5.35 21.01
N ALA A 179 35.43 -4.68 21.98
CA ALA A 179 35.86 -5.27 23.25
C ALA A 179 34.72 -5.87 24.10
N THR A 180 33.46 -5.60 23.73
CA THR A 180 32.25 -6.17 24.35
C THR A 180 31.64 -7.32 23.55
N GLY A 181 32.28 -7.76 22.46
CA GLY A 181 31.84 -8.89 21.63
C GLY A 181 30.72 -8.56 20.65
N SER A 182 30.41 -7.28 20.44
CA SER A 182 29.34 -6.83 19.54
C SER A 182 29.89 -6.59 18.12
N PRO A 183 29.22 -7.06 17.06
CA PRO A 183 29.62 -6.75 15.68
C PRO A 183 29.53 -5.24 15.41
N GLN A 184 30.63 -4.59 15.00
CA GLN A 184 30.65 -3.15 14.70
C GLN A 184 29.69 -2.73 13.57
N ALA A 185 29.36 -3.64 12.63
CA ALA A 185 28.43 -3.40 11.52
C ALA A 185 26.99 -3.03 11.95
N LEU A 186 26.63 -3.23 13.23
CA LEU A 186 25.34 -2.80 13.80
C LEU A 186 25.24 -1.28 14.06
N ARG A 187 26.36 -0.54 13.98
CA ARG A 187 26.46 0.88 14.43
C ARG A 187 26.42 1.94 13.33
N ASP A 188 26.42 1.61 12.05
CA ASP A 188 26.57 2.63 10.99
C ASP A 188 25.37 3.58 10.83
N TRP A 189 24.23 3.25 11.45
CA TRP A 189 23.01 4.02 11.34
C TRP A 189 22.09 3.80 12.54
N SER A 190 21.39 4.85 12.96
CA SER A 190 20.45 4.84 14.08
C SER A 190 19.03 4.57 13.62
N LEU A 191 18.26 3.76 14.37
CA LEU A 191 16.82 3.56 14.18
C LEU A 191 15.99 4.78 14.59
N ALA A 192 16.52 5.70 15.41
CA ALA A 192 15.77 6.88 15.83
C ALA A 192 15.72 7.95 14.74
N GLU A 193 16.77 8.05 13.90
CA GLU A 193 16.93 9.14 12.93
C GLU A 193 17.60 8.69 11.62
N GLY A 194 17.61 9.55 10.60
CA GLY A 194 18.39 9.33 9.38
C GLY A 194 17.96 8.10 8.56
N LEU A 195 18.93 7.28 8.15
CA LEU A 195 18.66 6.10 7.31
C LEU A 195 17.88 5.02 8.05
N GLY A 196 18.24 4.72 9.29
CA GLY A 196 17.56 3.68 10.07
C GLY A 196 16.15 4.09 10.47
N GLY A 197 15.95 5.35 10.86
CA GLY A 197 14.61 5.89 11.09
C GLY A 197 13.70 5.77 9.86
N ARG A 198 14.23 6.03 8.65
CA ARG A 198 13.48 5.81 7.39
C ARG A 198 13.16 4.34 7.16
N ARG A 199 14.11 3.42 7.41
CA ARG A 199 13.86 1.97 7.28
C ARG A 199 12.81 1.49 8.28
N LEU A 200 12.88 1.93 9.53
CA LEU A 200 11.90 1.64 10.57
C LEU A 200 10.50 2.10 10.14
N ALA A 201 10.38 3.33 9.66
CA ALA A 201 9.12 3.87 9.13
C ALA A 201 8.59 3.05 7.93
N VAL A 202 9.46 2.59 7.03
CA VAL A 202 9.06 1.71 5.91
C VAL A 202 8.54 0.38 6.42
N VAL A 203 9.20 -0.26 7.39
CA VAL A 203 8.75 -1.53 7.97
C VAL A 203 7.39 -1.37 8.66
N GLN A 204 7.20 -0.29 9.43
CA GLN A 204 5.92 0.02 10.07
C GLN A 204 4.81 0.26 9.03
N CYS A 205 5.10 1.07 8.01
CA CYS A 205 4.18 1.31 6.91
C CYS A 205 3.78 -0.01 6.24
N ARG A 206 4.75 -0.87 5.91
CA ARG A 206 4.51 -2.18 5.31
C ARG A 206 3.68 -3.09 6.22
N ALA A 207 3.97 -3.15 7.51
CA ALA A 207 3.18 -3.93 8.46
C ALA A 207 1.71 -3.45 8.53
N ALA A 208 1.50 -2.13 8.51
CA ALA A 208 0.15 -1.55 8.45
C ALA A 208 -0.56 -1.89 7.13
N VAL A 209 0.14 -1.82 6.00
CA VAL A 209 -0.40 -2.20 4.68
C VAL A 209 -0.77 -3.67 4.63
N GLN A 210 0.06 -4.56 5.17
CA GLN A 210 -0.25 -5.99 5.24
C GLN A 210 -1.53 -6.28 6.03
N LEU A 211 -1.73 -5.60 7.16
CA LEU A 211 -2.98 -5.73 7.92
C LEU A 211 -4.20 -5.32 7.09
N LEU A 212 -4.09 -4.22 6.32
CA LEU A 212 -5.17 -3.79 5.43
C LEU A 212 -5.42 -4.78 4.30
N LEU A 213 -4.38 -5.39 3.74
CA LEU A 213 -4.50 -6.41 2.70
C LEU A 213 -5.13 -7.71 3.23
N VAL A 214 -4.78 -8.12 4.45
CA VAL A 214 -5.40 -9.28 5.14
C VAL A 214 -6.89 -9.03 5.37
N GLN A 215 -7.24 -7.85 5.91
CA GLN A 215 -8.63 -7.45 6.12
C GLN A 215 -9.41 -7.39 4.81
N ALA A 216 -8.81 -6.80 3.76
CA ALA A 216 -9.39 -6.78 2.43
C ALA A 216 -9.61 -8.21 1.90
N ALA A 217 -8.62 -9.09 2.00
CA ALA A 217 -8.73 -10.48 1.56
C ALA A 217 -9.92 -11.20 2.23
N GLY A 218 -10.05 -11.07 3.55
CA GLY A 218 -11.16 -11.63 4.33
C GLY A 218 -12.52 -11.03 3.95
N GLU A 219 -12.62 -9.70 3.84
CA GLU A 219 -13.87 -9.02 3.47
C GLU A 219 -14.32 -9.40 2.06
N LEU A 220 -13.39 -9.44 1.10
CA LEU A 220 -13.66 -9.77 -0.29
C LEU A 220 -14.18 -11.20 -0.41
N TYR A 221 -13.57 -12.14 0.30
CA TYR A 221 -14.07 -13.51 0.36
C TYR A 221 -15.45 -13.56 1.00
N ALA A 222 -15.64 -13.01 2.21
CA ALA A 222 -16.91 -13.06 2.92
C ALA A 222 -18.07 -12.49 2.08
N ARG A 223 -17.82 -11.42 1.32
CA ARG A 223 -18.82 -10.76 0.48
C ARG A 223 -19.09 -11.49 -0.83
N HIS A 224 -18.11 -12.18 -1.39
CA HIS A 224 -18.18 -12.74 -2.75
C HIS A 224 -17.89 -14.25 -2.84
N CYS A 225 -17.89 -15.00 -1.73
CA CYS A 225 -17.55 -16.43 -1.68
C CYS A 225 -18.37 -17.29 -2.66
N ARG A 226 -19.61 -16.90 -2.96
CA ARG A 226 -20.48 -17.60 -3.93
C ARG A 226 -20.19 -17.28 -5.40
N ARG A 227 -19.40 -16.25 -5.67
CA ARG A 227 -19.09 -15.72 -7.02
C ARG A 227 -17.61 -15.80 -7.37
N LEU A 228 -16.74 -15.89 -6.37
CA LEU A 228 -15.30 -16.04 -6.59
C LEU A 228 -15.01 -17.37 -7.30
N PRO A 229 -14.36 -17.34 -8.47
CA PRO A 229 -13.94 -18.58 -9.12
C PRO A 229 -12.85 -19.26 -8.29
N SER A 230 -12.73 -20.59 -8.38
CA SER A 230 -11.78 -21.35 -7.55
C SER A 230 -10.34 -20.84 -7.61
N PRO A 231 -9.78 -20.42 -8.77
CA PRO A 231 -8.45 -19.82 -8.82
C PRO A 231 -8.32 -18.54 -8.00
N ALA A 232 -9.37 -17.72 -7.93
CA ALA A 232 -9.38 -16.50 -7.13
C ALA A 232 -9.40 -16.82 -5.61
N VAL A 233 -10.15 -17.84 -5.19
CA VAL A 233 -10.17 -18.30 -3.78
C VAL A 233 -8.79 -18.83 -3.36
N VAL A 234 -8.13 -19.60 -4.23
CA VAL A 234 -6.75 -20.08 -3.98
C VAL A 234 -5.81 -18.90 -3.77
N VAL A 235 -5.95 -17.82 -4.56
CA VAL A 235 -5.13 -16.61 -4.37
C VAL A 235 -5.36 -15.97 -3.01
N VAL A 236 -6.61 -15.86 -2.55
CA VAL A 236 -6.92 -15.33 -1.22
C VAL A 236 -6.27 -16.17 -0.12
N LEU A 237 -6.40 -17.50 -0.19
CA LEU A 237 -5.78 -18.42 0.77
C LEU A 237 -4.25 -18.33 0.75
N ASP A 238 -3.63 -18.27 -0.43
CA ASP A 238 -2.18 -18.14 -0.58
C ASP A 238 -1.67 -16.83 0.04
N VAL A 239 -2.38 -15.72 -0.16
CA VAL A 239 -2.05 -14.42 0.44
C VAL A 239 -2.11 -14.51 1.96
N LEU A 240 -3.24 -14.94 2.52
CA LEU A 240 -3.44 -15.03 3.96
C LEU A 240 -2.40 -15.97 4.62
N ARG A 241 -2.15 -17.12 4.00
CA ARG A 241 -1.11 -18.06 4.45
C ARG A 241 0.28 -17.48 4.35
N GLY A 242 0.61 -16.81 3.24
CA GLY A 242 1.93 -16.21 3.02
C GLY A 242 2.24 -15.15 4.07
N VAL A 243 1.27 -14.28 4.36
CA VAL A 243 1.40 -13.24 5.38
C VAL A 243 1.54 -13.83 6.79
N SER A 244 0.69 -14.80 7.15
CA SER A 244 0.78 -15.51 8.44
C SER A 244 2.13 -16.22 8.60
N THR A 245 2.60 -16.92 7.56
CA THR A 245 3.88 -17.65 7.57
C THR A 245 5.06 -16.69 7.72
N HIS A 246 5.06 -15.57 6.99
CA HIS A 246 6.12 -14.56 7.10
C HIS A 246 6.19 -13.97 8.51
N ALA A 247 5.05 -13.53 9.06
CA ALA A 247 4.97 -12.99 10.41
C ALA A 247 5.50 -13.98 11.44
N ARG A 248 5.08 -15.25 11.35
CA ARG A 248 5.55 -16.33 12.23
C ARG A 248 7.05 -16.59 12.13
N VAL A 249 7.64 -16.54 10.93
CA VAL A 249 9.10 -16.72 10.76
C VAL A 249 9.86 -15.59 11.43
N VAL A 250 9.42 -14.34 11.24
CA VAL A 250 10.05 -13.17 11.87
C VAL A 250 9.90 -13.21 13.38
N ASP A 251 8.71 -13.50 13.88
CA ASP A 251 8.41 -13.50 15.31
C ASP A 251 8.99 -14.72 16.04
N GLY A 252 9.26 -15.81 15.31
CA GLY A 252 9.95 -17.00 15.80
C GLY A 252 11.47 -16.88 15.83
N ASP A 253 12.06 -15.89 15.17
CA ASP A 253 13.50 -15.64 15.19
C ASP A 253 13.92 -14.90 16.48
N MET A 254 14.32 -15.69 17.47
CA MET A 254 14.75 -15.19 18.77
C MET A 254 15.97 -14.26 18.68
N GLU A 255 16.87 -14.50 17.73
CA GLU A 255 18.09 -13.70 17.58
C GLU A 255 17.77 -12.35 16.92
N LEU A 256 16.94 -12.33 15.87
CA LEU A 256 16.41 -11.10 15.29
C LEU A 256 15.75 -10.22 16.35
N ARG A 257 14.84 -10.81 17.12
CA ARG A 257 14.08 -10.09 18.16
C ARG A 257 15.00 -9.52 19.24
N ARG A 258 15.96 -10.31 19.72
CA ARG A 258 16.97 -9.88 20.69
C ARG A 258 17.79 -8.71 20.15
N LEU A 259 18.29 -8.80 18.92
CA LEU A 259 19.10 -7.76 18.30
C LEU A 259 18.28 -6.50 17.99
N LEU A 260 17.03 -6.63 17.54
CA LEU A 260 16.13 -5.50 17.32
C LEU A 260 15.87 -4.76 18.63
N ALA A 261 15.56 -5.47 19.71
CA ALA A 261 15.35 -4.87 21.03
C ALA A 261 16.61 -4.13 21.53
N GLN A 262 17.78 -4.75 21.38
CA GLN A 262 19.06 -4.11 21.73
C GLN A 262 19.32 -2.85 20.91
N LYS A 263 19.05 -2.90 19.59
CA LYS A 263 19.27 -1.76 18.71
C LYS A 263 18.29 -0.61 18.98
N GLN A 264 17.00 -0.91 19.19
CA GLN A 264 16.01 0.11 19.57
C GLN A 264 16.37 0.80 20.90
N ALA A 265 16.85 0.03 21.89
CA ALA A 265 17.30 0.57 23.16
C ALA A 265 18.58 1.41 23.04
N ALA A 266 19.58 0.91 22.28
CA ALA A 266 20.85 1.61 22.07
C ALA A 266 20.68 2.92 21.28
N ASP A 267 19.79 2.92 20.28
CA ASP A 267 19.50 4.07 19.45
C ASP A 267 18.50 5.05 20.10
N GLY A 268 17.94 4.71 21.27
CA GLY A 268 16.99 5.57 22.00
C GLY A 268 15.66 5.79 21.26
N VAL A 269 15.18 4.77 20.55
CA VAL A 269 13.92 4.85 19.79
C VAL A 269 12.75 5.08 20.74
N GLU A 270 11.96 6.12 20.49
CA GLU A 270 10.78 6.47 21.30
C GLU A 270 9.75 5.32 21.29
N ASP A 271 9.10 5.06 22.43
CA ASP A 271 8.17 3.91 22.59
C ASP A 271 7.07 3.84 21.52
N TYR A 272 6.56 4.99 21.07
CA TYR A 272 5.52 5.04 20.03
C TYR A 272 6.03 4.75 18.61
N LYS A 273 7.34 4.82 18.38
CA LYS A 273 8.03 4.44 17.14
C LYS A 273 8.66 3.06 17.22
N ALA A 274 8.86 2.51 18.41
CA ALA A 274 9.45 1.18 18.56
C ALA A 274 8.51 0.09 18.01
N LEU A 275 9.09 -0.93 17.39
CA LEU A 275 8.37 -2.16 17.10
C LEU A 275 8.19 -2.97 18.39
N PRO A 276 7.00 -3.58 18.60
CA PRO A 276 6.75 -4.43 19.76
C PRO A 276 7.56 -5.72 19.68
N ASP A 277 7.53 -6.50 20.77
CA ASP A 277 8.12 -7.83 20.82
C ASP A 277 7.02 -8.86 21.18
N PRO A 278 6.63 -9.77 20.26
CA PRO A 278 7.10 -9.95 18.88
C PRO A 278 6.63 -8.82 17.92
N PRO A 279 7.43 -8.47 16.90
CA PRO A 279 7.17 -7.31 16.02
C PRO A 279 5.95 -7.45 15.10
N LEU A 280 5.60 -8.66 14.66
CA LEU A 280 4.53 -8.90 13.68
C LEU A 280 3.35 -9.71 14.24
N MET A 281 3.24 -9.86 15.56
CA MET A 281 2.27 -10.76 16.20
C MET A 281 0.82 -10.44 15.81
N LYS A 282 0.49 -9.15 15.71
CA LYS A 282 -0.84 -8.69 15.29
C LYS A 282 -1.16 -9.15 13.86
N LEU A 283 -0.16 -9.14 12.98
CA LEU A 283 -0.30 -9.55 11.59
C LEU A 283 -0.48 -11.06 11.47
N GLU A 284 0.28 -11.86 12.23
CA GLU A 284 0.10 -13.32 12.28
C GLU A 284 -1.31 -13.70 12.73
N ASN A 285 -1.78 -13.09 13.83
CA ASN A 285 -3.10 -13.38 14.40
C ASN A 285 -4.23 -13.05 13.42
N GLU A 286 -4.23 -11.86 12.83
CA GLU A 286 -5.26 -11.42 11.90
C GLU A 286 -5.25 -12.31 10.64
N ALA A 287 -4.08 -12.57 10.06
CA ALA A 287 -3.95 -13.40 8.86
C ALA A 287 -4.42 -14.84 9.09
N SER A 288 -4.08 -15.41 10.25
CA SER A 288 -4.49 -16.78 10.61
C SER A 288 -6.00 -16.84 10.89
N HIS A 289 -6.56 -15.85 11.57
CA HIS A 289 -8.00 -15.77 11.81
C HIS A 289 -8.78 -15.64 10.49
N SER A 290 -8.36 -14.72 9.60
CA SER A 290 -8.94 -14.58 8.27
C SER A 290 -8.80 -15.86 7.45
N TYR A 291 -7.66 -16.55 7.50
CA TYR A 291 -7.44 -17.81 6.78
C TYR A 291 -8.45 -18.89 7.19
N LEU A 292 -8.74 -19.01 8.48
CA LEU A 292 -9.71 -19.98 9.01
C LEU A 292 -11.16 -19.62 8.67
N SER A 293 -11.43 -18.37 8.31
CA SER A 293 -12.76 -17.89 7.91
C SER A 293 -13.06 -18.07 6.41
N VAL A 294 -12.03 -18.40 5.62
CA VAL A 294 -12.15 -18.67 4.18
C VAL A 294 -12.52 -20.13 3.96
#